data_AF-A0A7S1QLH8-F1
#
_entry.id   AF-A0A7S1QLH8-F1
#
_cell.length_a   1.000
_cell.length_b   1.000
_cell.length_c   1.000
_cell.angle_alpha   90.00
_cell.angle_beta   90.00
_cell.angle_gamma   90.00
#
_symmetry.space_group_name_H-M   'P 1'
#
loop_
_entity.id
_entity.type
_entity.pdbx_description
1 polymer ?
#
loop_
_entity_poly.entity_id
_entity_poly.type
_entity_poly.pdbx_seq_one_letter_code
_entity_poly.pdbx_strand_id
1 'polypeptide(L)'
;MLRKSNVALSKPRSYQTRRTLHPMANHPRWGHDRTVAKQFAWRGWGVGGNQPERDRRWPTPSYAEEAPFQKPKNMPMSNTTKTLSGEWRPYALSDGGVLFTHPTRDQVMQWNYEATMKENEAAGSTARDHNVKAKMQALIADNTLEHTTLADWRRQQLQRLIQKHAQLPKASAKPLTPRKYKS
;
A
#
# COMPACT_ATOMS: atom_id res chain seq x y z
N MET A 1 76.61 29.00 22.30
CA MET A 1 76.15 28.61 20.95
C MET A 1 76.38 27.12 20.78
N LEU A 2 75.33 26.30 20.89
CA LEU A 2 75.42 24.84 20.76
C LEU A 2 74.53 24.38 19.60
N ARG A 3 75.19 23.76 18.62
CA ARG A 3 74.65 23.31 17.34
C ARG A 3 73.76 22.08 17.55
N LYS A 4 72.53 22.11 17.04
CA LYS A 4 71.67 20.93 16.93
C LYS A 4 72.14 20.11 15.74
N SER A 5 72.74 18.94 16.00
CA SER A 5 73.10 17.97 14.96
C SER A 5 71.86 17.17 14.54
N ASN A 6 71.62 17.14 13.24
CA ASN A 6 70.58 16.38 12.58
C ASN A 6 70.89 14.88 12.67
N VAL A 7 70.16 14.14 13.52
CA VAL A 7 70.10 12.68 13.43
C VAL A 7 68.86 12.33 12.61
N ALA A 8 69.08 12.12 11.32
CA ALA A 8 68.11 11.52 10.42
C ALA A 8 67.94 10.04 10.79
N LEU A 9 66.97 9.74 11.66
CA LEU A 9 66.46 8.38 11.81
C LEU A 9 65.75 8.01 10.51
N SER A 10 66.42 7.17 9.71
CA SER A 10 65.86 6.53 8.53
C SER A 10 64.60 5.76 8.94
N LYS A 11 63.43 6.26 8.55
CA LYS A 11 62.19 5.49 8.70
C LYS A 11 62.33 4.22 7.85
N PRO A 12 62.05 3.03 8.41
CA PRO A 12 62.18 1.78 7.68
C PRO A 12 61.30 1.82 6.44
N ARG A 13 61.93 1.50 5.31
CA ARG A 13 61.35 1.29 3.99
C ARG A 13 60.10 0.43 4.14
N SER A 14 58.92 1.01 3.91
CA SER A 14 57.67 0.24 3.95
C SER A 14 57.78 -0.88 2.91
N TYR A 15 57.62 -2.12 3.37
CA TYR A 15 57.53 -3.26 2.49
C TYR A 15 56.38 -3.01 1.51
N GLN A 16 56.71 -3.20 0.23
CA GLN A 16 55.83 -3.24 -0.92
C GLN A 16 54.36 -3.35 -0.56
N THR A 17 53.58 -2.30 -0.83
CA THR A 17 52.15 -2.45 -1.08
C THR A 17 52.02 -3.32 -2.33
N ARG A 18 52.05 -4.65 -2.15
CA ARG A 18 51.47 -5.57 -3.12
C ARG A 18 50.01 -5.16 -3.22
N ARG A 19 49.69 -4.41 -4.28
CA ARG A 19 48.31 -4.26 -4.74
C ARG A 19 47.77 -5.67 -4.89
N THR A 20 46.99 -6.14 -3.91
CA THR A 20 46.16 -7.32 -4.07
C THR A 20 44.98 -6.91 -4.94
N LEU A 21 45.27 -6.57 -6.20
CA LEU A 21 44.26 -6.62 -7.24
C LEU A 21 43.82 -8.08 -7.30
N HIS A 22 42.55 -8.33 -7.00
CA HIS A 22 41.95 -9.62 -7.23
C HIS A 22 42.25 -10.02 -8.68
N PRO A 23 42.68 -11.26 -9.00
CA PRO A 23 43.12 -11.65 -10.34
C PRO A 23 42.04 -11.53 -11.45
N MET A 24 40.84 -11.06 -11.10
CA MET A 24 39.68 -10.84 -11.97
C MET A 24 39.27 -9.36 -12.04
N ALA A 25 40.03 -8.42 -11.45
CA ALA A 25 39.64 -7.02 -11.33
C ALA A 25 39.47 -6.29 -12.68
N ASN A 26 40.11 -6.77 -13.75
CA ASN A 26 39.96 -6.23 -15.11
C ASN A 26 39.02 -7.07 -16.00
N HIS A 27 38.22 -7.93 -15.39
CA HIS A 27 37.19 -8.81 -15.96
C HIS A 27 36.07 -8.07 -16.70
N PRO A 28 35.94 -7.94 -18.05
CA PRO A 28 34.90 -7.09 -18.66
C PRO A 28 33.45 -7.46 -18.28
N ARG A 29 33.23 -8.70 -17.84
CA ARG A 29 31.94 -9.19 -17.31
C ARG A 29 31.80 -9.20 -15.78
N TRP A 30 32.89 -9.27 -15.02
CA TRP A 30 32.84 -9.65 -13.58
C TRP A 30 33.83 -8.90 -12.66
N GLY A 31 34.65 -8.01 -13.18
CA GLY A 31 35.61 -7.22 -12.41
C GLY A 31 35.14 -5.78 -12.26
N HIS A 32 34.46 -5.47 -11.16
CA HIS A 32 34.25 -4.08 -10.76
C HIS A 32 35.23 -3.77 -9.62
N ASP A 33 36.08 -2.76 -9.83
CA ASP A 33 36.91 -2.20 -8.77
C ASP A 33 36.02 -1.69 -7.63
N ARG A 34 35.99 -2.44 -6.52
CA ARG A 34 35.28 -2.06 -5.29
C ARG A 34 36.08 -1.09 -4.41
N THR A 35 37.18 -0.55 -4.91
CA THR A 35 38.09 0.34 -4.14
C THR A 35 37.77 1.83 -4.29
N VAL A 36 36.56 2.20 -4.71
CA VAL A 36 36.08 3.57 -4.50
C VAL A 36 35.54 3.65 -3.08
N ALA A 37 36.38 4.15 -2.17
CA ALA A 37 35.96 4.47 -0.82
C ALA A 37 34.86 5.54 -0.89
N LYS A 38 33.60 5.11 -0.78
CA LYS A 38 32.44 5.98 -0.68
C LYS A 38 32.18 6.24 0.79
N GLN A 39 31.95 7.51 1.11
CA GLN A 39 31.61 7.94 2.47
C GLN A 39 30.24 7.34 2.82
N PHE A 40 30.22 6.31 3.67
CA PHE A 40 28.99 5.73 4.19
C PHE A 40 28.51 6.59 5.36
N ALA A 41 27.33 7.20 5.23
CA ALA A 41 26.78 8.23 6.11
C ALA A 41 26.68 7.89 7.62
N TRP A 42 27.01 6.67 8.04
CA TRP A 42 27.01 6.25 9.46
C TRP A 42 28.19 5.39 9.94
N ARG A 43 29.13 4.93 9.08
CA ARG A 43 30.15 3.92 9.48
C ARG A 43 31.62 4.25 9.19
N GLY A 44 31.93 5.45 8.71
CA GLY A 44 33.32 5.85 8.45
C GLY A 44 33.98 5.12 7.28
N TRP A 45 35.28 5.37 7.09
CA TRP A 45 36.06 4.88 5.94
C TRP A 45 36.59 3.46 6.19
N GLY A 46 36.38 2.53 5.26
CA GLY A 46 37.10 1.24 5.23
C GLY A 46 36.29 -0.05 5.40
N VAL A 47 34.96 0.00 5.58
CA VAL A 47 34.13 -1.22 5.57
C VAL A 47 33.75 -1.57 4.14
N GLY A 48 34.19 -2.73 3.65
CA GLY A 48 33.83 -3.25 2.32
C GLY A 48 32.32 -3.24 2.12
N GLY A 49 31.87 -2.60 1.03
CA GLY A 49 30.47 -2.29 0.78
C GLY A 49 29.63 -3.53 0.50
N ASN A 50 29.16 -4.19 1.56
CA ASN A 50 27.96 -5.00 1.48
C ASN A 50 26.79 -4.02 1.43
N GLN A 51 26.32 -3.69 0.23
CA GLN A 51 25.04 -3.01 0.08
C GLN A 51 23.98 -4.00 0.56
N PRO A 52 23.27 -3.74 1.67
CA PRO A 52 22.17 -4.61 2.07
C PRO A 52 21.14 -4.59 0.94
N GLU A 53 20.54 -5.75 0.68
CA GLU A 53 19.42 -5.82 -0.26
C GLU A 53 18.35 -4.81 0.17
N ARG A 54 17.91 -3.98 -0.78
CA ARG A 54 16.92 -2.94 -0.50
C ARG A 54 15.64 -3.61 -0.02
N ASP A 55 15.15 -3.20 1.14
CA ASP A 55 13.87 -3.68 1.65
C ASP A 55 12.74 -3.29 0.67
N ARG A 56 12.02 -4.30 0.18
CA ARG A 56 10.88 -4.17 -0.75
C ARG A 56 9.54 -4.35 -0.03
N ARG A 57 9.53 -4.37 1.29
CA ARG A 57 8.29 -4.41 2.08
C ARG A 57 7.51 -3.10 1.94
N TRP A 58 6.19 -3.18 2.07
CA TRP A 58 5.31 -2.01 2.12
C TRP A 58 5.47 -1.32 3.48
N PRO A 59 6.05 -0.11 3.54
CA PRO A 59 6.19 0.58 4.81
C PRO A 59 4.80 1.01 5.31
N THR A 60 4.60 0.93 6.63
CA THR A 60 3.40 1.49 7.26
C THR A 60 3.42 3.02 7.08
N PRO A 61 2.30 3.65 6.68
CA PRO A 61 2.25 5.10 6.57
C PRO A 61 2.53 5.73 7.94
N SER A 62 3.38 6.76 7.96
CA SER A 62 3.67 7.53 9.16
C SER A 62 2.46 8.37 9.54
N TYR A 63 2.04 8.30 10.81
CA TYR A 63 0.99 9.17 11.34
C TYR A 63 1.57 10.53 11.71
N ALA A 64 0.77 11.59 11.62
CA ALA A 64 1.16 12.90 12.11
C ALA A 64 1.41 12.82 13.63
N GLU A 65 2.64 13.08 14.04
CA GLU A 65 2.96 13.24 15.46
C GLU A 65 2.42 14.61 15.90
N GLU A 66 1.42 14.58 16.78
CA GLU A 66 1.04 15.79 17.53
C GLU A 66 2.25 16.20 18.39
N ALA A 67 2.61 17.50 18.35
CA ALA A 67 3.78 18.05 19.02
C ALA A 67 3.88 17.58 20.49
N PRO A 68 5.10 17.40 21.05
CA PRO A 68 5.34 16.75 22.34
C PRO A 68 4.97 17.60 23.57
N PHE A 69 3.91 18.39 23.49
CA PHE A 69 3.29 18.99 24.67
C PHE A 69 2.56 17.89 25.43
N GLN A 70 3.33 17.19 26.28
CA GLN A 70 2.90 16.34 27.40
C GLN A 70 1.50 15.76 27.21
N LYS A 71 1.35 14.78 26.30
CA LYS A 71 0.12 13.98 26.27
C LYS A 71 -0.10 13.45 27.69
N PRO A 72 -1.24 13.77 28.33
CA PRO A 72 -1.48 13.27 29.67
C PRO A 72 -1.42 11.74 29.63
N LYS A 73 -0.88 11.12 30.70
CA LYS A 73 -0.66 9.65 30.76
C LYS A 73 -1.92 8.82 30.45
N ASN A 74 -3.09 9.43 30.56
CA ASN A 74 -4.40 8.80 30.38
C ASN A 74 -5.00 9.01 28.98
N MET A 75 -4.28 9.61 28.03
CA MET A 75 -4.80 9.87 26.68
C MET A 75 -4.47 8.69 25.75
N PRO A 76 -5.44 8.18 24.97
CA PRO A 76 -5.16 7.14 23.98
C PRO A 76 -4.24 7.69 22.87
N MET A 77 -3.45 6.80 22.26
CA MET A 77 -2.63 7.17 21.09
C MET A 77 -3.47 7.47 19.84
N SER A 78 -4.71 6.97 19.79
CA SER A 78 -5.64 7.15 18.67
C SER A 78 -6.68 8.22 18.96
N ASN A 79 -6.73 9.28 18.15
CA ASN A 79 -7.74 10.34 18.20
C ASN A 79 -8.79 10.14 17.09
N THR A 80 -9.55 9.05 17.15
CA THR A 80 -10.54 8.73 16.11
C THR A 80 -11.92 9.28 16.46
N THR A 81 -12.28 10.42 15.84
CA THR A 81 -13.64 10.97 15.92
C THR A 81 -14.19 11.14 14.50
N LYS A 82 -15.22 10.37 14.15
CA LYS A 82 -15.86 10.35 12.84
C LYS A 82 -17.37 10.52 12.97
N THR A 83 -18.05 10.65 11.85
CA THR A 83 -19.50 10.94 11.78
C THR A 83 -20.35 9.91 12.53
N LEU A 84 -20.00 8.64 12.48
CA LEU A 84 -20.74 7.58 13.18
C LEU A 84 -20.20 7.28 14.59
N SER A 85 -19.14 7.95 15.06
CA SER A 85 -18.55 7.65 16.37
C SER A 85 -19.54 7.75 17.53
N GLY A 86 -20.54 8.63 17.44
CA GLY A 86 -21.60 8.77 18.46
C GLY A 86 -22.54 7.57 18.56
N GLU A 87 -22.64 6.74 17.52
CA GLU A 87 -23.48 5.54 17.50
C GLU A 87 -22.77 4.32 18.10
N TRP A 88 -21.45 4.38 18.29
CA TRP A 88 -20.65 3.32 18.91
C TRP A 88 -20.59 3.55 20.42
N ARG A 89 -21.58 3.00 21.13
CA ARG A 89 -21.75 3.25 22.57
C ARG A 89 -21.09 2.15 23.39
N PRO A 90 -20.15 2.50 24.29
CA PRO A 90 -19.54 1.55 25.20
C PRO A 90 -20.38 1.37 26.47
N TYR A 91 -20.45 0.13 26.95
CA TYR A 91 -21.05 -0.25 28.22
C TYR A 91 -20.04 -1.07 29.02
N ALA A 92 -19.88 -0.76 30.31
CA ALA A 92 -19.00 -1.52 31.18
C ALA A 92 -19.65 -2.85 31.58
N LEU A 93 -18.87 -3.92 31.55
CA LEU A 93 -19.27 -5.25 32.02
C LEU A 93 -18.69 -5.52 33.41
N SER A 94 -19.33 -6.42 34.17
CA SER A 94 -18.93 -6.73 35.56
C SER A 94 -17.56 -7.42 35.66
N ASP A 95 -17.10 -8.05 34.59
CA ASP A 95 -15.79 -8.69 34.46
C ASP A 95 -14.66 -7.69 34.10
N GLY A 96 -14.98 -6.40 33.93
CA GLY A 96 -14.05 -5.37 33.48
C GLY A 96 -13.96 -5.24 31.95
N GLY A 97 -14.77 -5.99 31.20
CA GLY A 97 -14.89 -5.85 29.75
C GLY A 97 -15.69 -4.61 29.32
N VAL A 98 -15.66 -4.32 28.02
CA VAL A 98 -16.48 -3.26 27.39
C VAL A 98 -17.33 -3.88 26.30
N LEU A 99 -18.66 -3.81 26.45
CA LEU A 99 -19.61 -4.16 25.41
C LEU A 99 -19.88 -2.93 24.53
N PHE A 100 -19.77 -3.08 23.21
CA PHE A 100 -20.14 -2.04 22.27
C PHE A 100 -21.49 -2.34 21.64
N THR A 101 -22.40 -1.38 21.69
CA THR A 101 -23.55 -1.35 20.77
C THR A 101 -23.20 -0.46 19.60
N HIS A 102 -23.43 -0.95 18.39
CA HIS A 102 -23.13 -0.24 17.16
C HIS A 102 -24.23 -0.50 16.13
N PRO A 103 -24.40 0.37 15.12
CA PRO A 103 -25.33 0.13 14.03
C PRO A 103 -24.92 -1.12 13.25
N THR A 104 -25.92 -1.78 12.67
CA THR A 104 -25.69 -2.92 11.77
C THR A 104 -25.02 -2.47 10.47
N ARG A 105 -24.44 -3.41 9.73
CA ARG A 105 -23.84 -3.13 8.40
C ARG A 105 -24.83 -2.40 7.49
N ASP A 106 -26.09 -2.87 7.45
CA ASP A 106 -27.09 -2.34 6.52
C ASP A 106 -27.54 -0.94 6.92
N GLN A 107 -27.63 -0.65 8.23
CA GLN A 107 -27.88 0.71 8.73
C GLN A 107 -26.75 1.68 8.34
N VAL A 108 -25.49 1.25 8.44
CA VAL A 108 -24.34 2.06 8.01
C VAL A 108 -24.37 2.30 6.49
N MET A 109 -24.68 1.26 5.71
CA MET A 109 -24.79 1.39 4.25
C MET A 109 -25.97 2.28 3.83
N GLN A 110 -27.09 2.19 4.52
CA GLN A 110 -28.26 3.05 4.31
C GLN A 110 -27.93 4.51 4.62
N TRP A 111 -27.25 4.78 5.75
CA TRP A 111 -26.80 6.12 6.07
C TRP A 111 -25.86 6.70 4.99
N ASN A 112 -24.90 5.91 4.51
CA ASN A 112 -24.00 6.31 3.42
C ASN A 112 -24.77 6.60 2.13
N TYR A 113 -25.77 5.78 1.80
CA TYR A 113 -26.63 5.96 0.65
C TYR A 113 -27.38 7.29 0.73
N GLU A 114 -28.01 7.59 1.87
CA GLU A 114 -28.74 8.83 2.11
C GLU A 114 -27.82 10.06 2.06
N ALA A 115 -26.63 9.97 2.66
CA ALA A 115 -25.64 11.04 2.60
C ALA A 115 -25.21 11.33 1.14
N THR A 116 -24.98 10.28 0.36
CA THR A 116 -24.61 10.40 -1.06
C THR A 116 -25.77 10.95 -1.91
N MET A 117 -27.02 10.58 -1.60
CA MET A 117 -28.18 11.15 -2.29
C MET A 117 -28.32 12.65 -2.02
N LYS A 118 -28.13 13.10 -0.78
CA LYS A 118 -28.17 14.52 -0.42
C LYS A 118 -27.07 15.33 -1.13
N GLU A 119 -25.87 14.75 -1.25
CA GLU A 119 -24.79 15.39 -2.01
C GLU A 119 -25.14 15.51 -3.51
N ASN A 120 -25.69 14.44 -4.11
CA ASN A 120 -26.11 14.43 -5.51
C ASN A 120 -27.28 15.37 -5.80
N GLU A 121 -28.20 15.56 -4.86
CA GLU A 121 -29.31 16.52 -4.99
C GLU A 121 -28.78 17.96 -5.09
N ALA A 122 -27.71 18.28 -4.35
CA ALA A 122 -27.11 19.61 -4.36
C ALA A 122 -26.18 19.85 -5.57
N ALA A 123 -25.38 18.85 -5.97
CA ALA A 123 -24.35 19.00 -7.00
C ALA A 123 -24.79 18.51 -8.40
N GLY A 124 -25.91 17.81 -8.49
CA GLY A 124 -26.32 17.05 -9.69
C GLY A 124 -25.68 15.65 -9.72
N SER A 125 -26.41 14.69 -10.29
CA SER A 125 -25.94 13.29 -10.35
C SER A 125 -25.12 12.98 -11.60
N THR A 126 -23.97 12.34 -11.44
CA THR A 126 -23.18 11.82 -12.57
C THR A 126 -23.47 10.33 -12.85
N ALA A 127 -23.04 9.84 -14.02
CA ALA A 127 -23.11 8.42 -14.36
C ALA A 127 -22.33 7.52 -13.37
N ARG A 128 -21.29 8.06 -12.73
CA ARG A 128 -20.57 7.35 -11.67
C ARG A 128 -21.43 7.20 -10.42
N ASP A 129 -22.14 8.26 -10.04
CA ASP A 129 -22.98 8.26 -8.84
C ASP A 129 -24.15 7.31 -8.98
N HIS A 130 -24.75 7.22 -10.17
CA HIS A 130 -25.75 6.19 -10.46
C HIS A 130 -25.21 4.76 -10.33
N ASN A 131 -23.97 4.50 -10.76
CA ASN A 131 -23.35 3.19 -10.59
C ASN A 131 -23.05 2.89 -9.11
N VAL A 132 -22.60 3.88 -8.34
CA VAL A 132 -22.38 3.74 -6.89
C VAL A 132 -23.70 3.49 -6.16
N LYS A 133 -24.74 4.25 -6.49
CA LYS A 133 -26.11 4.10 -5.97
C LYS A 133 -26.63 2.68 -6.17
N ALA A 134 -26.56 2.17 -7.40
CA ALA A 134 -27.04 0.82 -7.72
C ALA A 134 -26.25 -0.26 -6.97
N LYS A 135 -24.93 -0.09 -6.83
CA LYS A 135 -24.09 -1.01 -6.06
C LYS A 135 -24.42 -1.00 -4.57
N MET A 136 -24.63 0.17 -3.97
CA MET A 136 -25.02 0.27 -2.57
C MET A 136 -26.37 -0.42 -2.32
N GLN A 137 -27.35 -0.21 -3.21
CA GLN A 137 -28.65 -0.88 -3.11
C GLN A 137 -28.54 -2.40 -3.22
N ALA A 138 -27.73 -2.91 -4.16
CA ALA A 138 -27.46 -4.34 -4.26
C ALA A 138 -26.84 -4.89 -2.97
N LEU A 139 -25.79 -4.23 -2.45
CA LEU A 139 -25.12 -4.66 -1.22
C LEU A 139 -26.04 -4.64 0.03
N ILE A 140 -26.99 -3.71 0.10
CA ILE A 140 -27.98 -3.64 1.19
C ILE A 140 -29.01 -4.77 1.07
N ALA A 141 -29.45 -5.08 -0.15
CA ALA A 141 -30.49 -6.08 -0.38
C ALA A 141 -29.95 -7.53 -0.40
N ASP A 142 -28.68 -7.71 -0.76
CA ASP A 142 -28.10 -9.02 -0.98
C ASP A 142 -27.59 -9.64 0.33
N ASN A 143 -28.12 -10.83 0.63
CA ASN A 143 -27.62 -11.71 1.68
C ASN A 143 -26.63 -12.76 1.15
N THR A 144 -26.23 -12.66 -0.13
CA THR A 144 -25.40 -13.66 -0.83
C THR A 144 -24.22 -13.02 -1.55
N LEU A 145 -23.18 -13.82 -1.81
CA LEU A 145 -22.02 -13.37 -2.57
C LEU A 145 -22.31 -13.45 -4.08
N GLU A 146 -22.16 -12.32 -4.78
CA GLU A 146 -22.18 -12.29 -6.24
C GLU A 146 -20.84 -12.80 -6.79
N HIS A 147 -20.84 -13.99 -7.41
CA HIS A 147 -19.65 -14.56 -8.07
C HIS A 147 -19.52 -14.18 -9.54
N THR A 148 -20.54 -13.53 -10.12
CA THR A 148 -20.57 -13.12 -11.53
C THR A 148 -20.38 -11.62 -11.67
N THR A 149 -19.65 -11.20 -12.70
CA THR A 149 -19.46 -9.76 -12.92
C THR A 149 -20.72 -9.11 -13.49
N LEU A 150 -21.07 -7.92 -12.98
CA LEU A 150 -22.15 -7.10 -13.54
C LEU A 150 -21.94 -6.77 -15.04
N ALA A 151 -20.68 -6.72 -15.48
CA ALA A 151 -20.34 -6.46 -16.88
C ALA A 151 -20.78 -7.61 -17.80
N ASP A 152 -20.66 -8.85 -17.35
CA ASP A 152 -21.07 -10.01 -18.15
C ASP A 152 -22.58 -10.06 -18.33
N TRP A 153 -23.34 -9.73 -17.28
CA TRP A 153 -24.79 -9.57 -17.40
C TRP A 153 -25.15 -8.48 -18.43
N ARG A 154 -24.51 -7.30 -18.35
CA ARG A 154 -24.74 -6.20 -19.31
C ARG A 154 -24.40 -6.61 -20.75
N ARG A 155 -23.30 -7.32 -20.98
CA ARG A 155 -22.89 -7.81 -22.31
C ARG A 155 -23.93 -8.76 -22.89
N GLN A 156 -24.43 -9.70 -22.08
CA GLN A 156 -25.47 -10.64 -22.52
C GLN A 156 -26.76 -9.90 -22.89
N GLN A 157 -27.17 -8.88 -22.12
CA GLN A 157 -28.36 -8.10 -22.45
C GLN A 157 -28.16 -7.24 -23.70
N LEU A 158 -27.00 -6.59 -23.87
CA LEU A 158 -26.69 -5.82 -25.08
C LEU A 158 -26.71 -6.69 -26.34
N GLN A 159 -26.16 -7.90 -26.27
CA GLN A 159 -26.21 -8.85 -27.38
C GLN A 159 -27.66 -9.18 -27.77
N ARG A 160 -28.55 -9.39 -26.78
CA ARG A 160 -29.98 -9.62 -27.03
C ARG A 160 -30.66 -8.41 -27.66
N LEU A 161 -30.34 -7.20 -27.20
CA LEU A 161 -30.88 -5.95 -27.77
C LEU A 161 -30.44 -5.76 -29.23
N ILE A 162 -29.15 -5.95 -29.53
CA ILE A 162 -28.62 -5.85 -30.89
C ILE A 162 -29.28 -6.87 -31.82
N GLN A 163 -29.39 -8.13 -31.38
CA GLN A 163 -30.08 -9.17 -32.17
C GLN A 163 -31.54 -8.80 -32.48
N LYS A 164 -32.25 -8.25 -31.50
CA LYS A 164 -33.65 -7.80 -31.67
C LYS A 164 -33.76 -6.64 -32.66
N HIS A 165 -32.89 -5.63 -32.55
CA HIS A 165 -32.92 -4.46 -33.44
C HIS A 165 -32.47 -4.79 -34.87
N ALA A 166 -31.49 -5.68 -35.02
CA ALA A 166 -30.98 -6.10 -36.32
C ALA A 166 -31.86 -7.15 -37.02
N GLN A 167 -32.98 -7.57 -36.40
CA GLN A 167 -33.84 -8.69 -36.86
C GLN A 167 -33.04 -9.96 -37.20
N LEU A 168 -31.87 -10.13 -36.57
CA LEU A 168 -31.02 -11.28 -36.83
C LEU A 168 -31.75 -12.52 -36.31
N PRO A 169 -31.80 -13.61 -37.09
CA PRO A 169 -32.38 -14.84 -36.61
C PRO A 169 -31.68 -15.23 -35.30
N LYS A 170 -32.44 -15.82 -34.39
CA LYS A 170 -32.01 -16.29 -33.07
C LYS A 170 -31.05 -17.48 -33.23
N ALA A 171 -29.95 -17.30 -33.94
CA ALA A 171 -29.01 -18.34 -34.30
C ALA A 171 -28.25 -18.75 -33.04
N SER A 172 -28.60 -19.93 -32.53
CA SER A 172 -27.85 -20.74 -31.56
C SER A 172 -27.16 -19.94 -30.47
N ALA A 173 -27.92 -19.47 -29.48
CA ALA A 173 -27.38 -18.99 -28.22
C ALA A 173 -26.77 -20.18 -27.44
N LYS A 174 -25.64 -20.70 -27.91
CA LYS A 174 -24.74 -21.45 -27.02
C LYS A 174 -24.18 -20.42 -26.06
N PRO A 175 -24.39 -20.56 -24.73
CA PRO A 175 -23.74 -19.69 -23.78
C PRO A 175 -22.24 -19.74 -24.05
N LEU A 176 -21.59 -18.58 -24.14
CA LEU A 176 -20.14 -18.49 -24.17
C LEU A 176 -19.65 -19.10 -22.85
N THR A 177 -19.32 -20.39 -22.87
CA THR A 177 -18.76 -21.06 -21.71
C THR A 177 -17.49 -20.32 -21.33
N PRO A 178 -17.27 -20.01 -20.04
CA PRO A 178 -16.07 -19.33 -19.61
C PRO A 178 -14.86 -20.13 -20.11
N ARG A 179 -13.96 -19.45 -20.82
CA ARG A 179 -12.73 -20.03 -21.33
C ARG A 179 -11.94 -20.53 -20.13
N LYS A 180 -11.86 -21.86 -19.95
CA LYS A 180 -11.04 -22.47 -18.90
C LYS A 180 -9.59 -22.05 -19.17
N TYR A 181 -9.06 -21.14 -18.36
CA TYR A 181 -7.62 -20.92 -18.30
C TYR A 181 -7.04 -22.14 -17.59
N LYS A 182 -6.16 -22.88 -18.28
CA LYS A 182 -5.37 -23.94 -17.64
C LYS A 182 -4.40 -23.25 -16.67
N SER A 183 -4.51 -23.62 -15.40
CA SER A 183 -3.50 -23.38 -14.37
C SER A 183 -2.19 -24.08 -14.72
#